data_AF-A0A067P0L8-F1
#
_entry.id   AF-A0A067P0L8-F1
#
_cell.length_a   1.000
_cell.length_b   1.000
_cell.length_c   1.000
_cell.angle_alpha   90.00
_cell.angle_beta   90.00
_cell.angle_gamma   90.00
#
_symmetry.space_group_name_H-M   'P 1'
#
loop_
_entity.id
_entity.type
_entity.pdbx_description
1 polymer ?
#
loop_
_entity_poly.entity_id
_entity_poly.type
_entity_poly.pdbx_seq_one_letter_code
_entity_poly.pdbx_strand_id
1 'polypeptide(L)'
;MPETSNYVLELPDELARRGIHPRFHVSKLRPHVANDDSLFPNRRLTDPYDWGIPDDAEWVVDEIIGHEWNGKRIRFHIKWNMGDTTWEPRSHCDELEALDRYLEYHGVETIESLPRKAKSGKRR
;
A
#
# COMPACT_ATOMS: atom_id res chain seq x y z
N MET A 1 28.37 -30.70 23.19
CA MET A 1 26.97 -30.25 23.32
C MET A 1 26.99 -28.73 23.40
N PRO A 2 26.11 -27.99 22.72
CA PRO A 2 26.11 -26.54 22.84
C PRO A 2 25.84 -26.13 24.30
N GLU A 3 26.55 -25.12 24.79
CA GLU A 3 26.46 -24.59 26.16
C GLU A 3 25.10 -23.91 26.47
N THR A 4 24.30 -23.62 25.44
CA THR A 4 22.97 -23.03 25.59
C THR A 4 21.96 -23.73 24.70
N SER A 5 20.71 -23.78 25.14
CA SER A 5 19.59 -24.40 24.43
C SER A 5 19.06 -23.57 23.25
N ASN A 6 19.93 -22.85 22.54
CA ASN A 6 19.59 -21.95 21.45
C ASN A 6 20.24 -22.37 20.14
N TYR A 7 19.50 -22.23 19.03
CA TYR A 7 19.97 -22.48 17.67
C TYR A 7 19.80 -21.22 16.82
N VAL A 8 20.71 -21.02 15.87
CA VAL A 8 20.61 -19.98 14.86
C VAL A 8 20.17 -20.65 13.56
N LEU A 9 19.06 -20.17 12.99
CA LEU A 9 18.52 -20.65 11.72
C LEU A 9 18.77 -19.61 10.63
N GLU A 10 18.98 -20.08 9.40
CA GLU A 10 18.92 -19.22 8.23
C GLU A 10 17.46 -18.87 7.96
N LEU A 11 17.10 -17.60 8.15
CA LEU A 11 15.74 -17.11 7.90
C LEU A 11 15.63 -16.60 6.45
N PRO A 12 14.47 -16.80 5.80
CA PRO A 12 14.12 -16.05 4.60
C PRO A 12 14.28 -14.54 4.81
N ASP A 13 14.74 -13.84 3.76
CA ASP A 13 15.02 -12.39 3.81
C ASP A 13 13.83 -11.57 4.32
N GLU A 14 12.61 -11.98 3.97
CA GLU A 14 11.38 -11.29 4.37
C GLU A 14 11.14 -11.33 5.89
N LEU A 15 11.49 -12.45 6.57
CA LEU A 15 11.44 -12.52 8.03
C LEU A 15 12.52 -11.63 8.67
N ALA A 16 13.71 -11.58 8.06
CA ALA A 16 14.79 -10.74 8.55
C ALA A 16 14.47 -9.24 8.42
N ARG A 17 13.88 -8.82 7.28
CA ARG A 17 13.41 -7.44 7.05
C ARG A 17 12.37 -6.98 8.07
N ARG A 18 11.52 -7.90 8.52
CA ARG A 18 10.53 -7.66 9.59
C ARG A 18 11.11 -7.69 11.01
N GLY A 19 12.42 -7.85 11.15
CA GLY A 19 13.12 -7.82 12.43
C GLY A 19 13.03 -9.14 13.21
N ILE A 20 12.68 -10.26 12.58
CA ILE A 20 12.71 -11.55 13.28
C ILE A 20 14.16 -11.98 13.50
N HIS A 21 14.50 -12.23 14.77
CA HIS A 21 15.83 -12.71 15.12
C HIS A 21 16.01 -14.19 14.73
N PRO A 22 17.14 -14.56 14.12
CA PRO A 22 17.40 -15.94 13.67
C PRO A 22 17.68 -16.92 14.82
N ARG A 23 17.74 -16.44 16.07
CA ARG A 23 18.10 -17.25 17.24
C ARG A 23 16.86 -17.68 18.01
N PHE A 24 16.63 -19.00 18.07
CA PHE A 24 15.48 -19.60 18.74
C PHE A 24 15.92 -20.58 19.82
N HIS A 25 15.18 -20.59 20.92
CA HIS A 25 15.32 -21.64 21.93
C HIS A 25 14.78 -22.98 21.40
N VAL A 26 15.43 -24.09 21.74
CA VAL A 26 15.11 -25.44 21.25
C VAL A 26 13.64 -25.84 21.48
N SER A 27 13.01 -25.35 22.55
CA SER A 27 11.59 -25.62 22.85
C SER A 27 10.60 -25.00 21.85
N LYS A 28 11.06 -24.04 21.03
CA LYS A 28 10.27 -23.43 19.95
C LYS A 28 10.49 -24.12 18.61
N LEU A 29 11.49 -25.00 18.51
CA LEU A 29 11.83 -25.68 17.28
C LEU A 29 11.23 -27.08 17.25
N ARG A 30 10.86 -27.53 16.05
CA ARG A 30 10.46 -28.91 15.78
C ARG A 30 11.23 -29.40 14.56
N PRO A 31 11.70 -30.66 14.54
CA PRO A 31 12.30 -31.23 13.35
C PRO A 31 11.33 -31.15 12.17
N HIS A 32 11.82 -30.69 11.02
CA HIS A 32 11.04 -30.70 9.79
C HIS A 32 10.83 -32.15 9.33
N VAL A 33 9.58 -32.48 9.03
CA VAL A 33 9.20 -33.76 8.42
C VAL A 33 8.62 -33.44 7.05
N ALA A 34 9.26 -33.94 5.99
CA ALA A 34 8.82 -33.71 4.62
C ALA A 34 7.41 -34.28 4.40
N ASN A 35 6.65 -33.66 3.50
CA ASN A 35 5.34 -34.18 3.12
C ASN A 35 5.49 -35.52 2.38
N ASP A 36 4.61 -36.47 2.67
CA ASP A 36 4.46 -37.68 1.87
C ASP A 36 3.37 -37.42 0.82
N ASP A 37 3.77 -37.17 -0.42
CA ASP A 37 2.85 -36.82 -1.50
C ASP A 37 1.95 -37.99 -1.92
N SER A 38 2.30 -39.24 -1.57
CA SER A 38 1.47 -40.41 -1.85
C SER A 38 0.28 -40.51 -0.89
N LEU A 39 0.49 -40.15 0.37
CA LEU A 39 -0.54 -40.15 1.41
C LEU A 39 -1.29 -38.82 1.49
N PHE A 40 -0.63 -37.71 1.15
CA PHE A 40 -1.16 -36.35 1.28
C PHE A 40 -0.92 -35.50 0.01
N PRO A 41 -1.47 -35.90 -1.15
CA PRO A 41 -1.23 -35.22 -2.43
C PRO A 41 -1.73 -33.77 -2.48
N ASN A 42 -2.67 -33.41 -1.61
CA ASN A 42 -3.21 -32.05 -1.50
C ASN A 42 -2.59 -31.23 -0.36
N ARG A 43 -1.60 -31.76 0.36
CA ARG A 43 -0.87 -30.99 1.38
C ARG A 43 0.20 -30.13 0.71
N ARG A 44 -0.24 -29.19 -0.11
CA ARG A 44 0.60 -28.08 -0.54
C ARG A 44 0.86 -27.22 0.69
N LEU A 45 2.14 -26.94 0.97
CA LEU A 45 2.50 -25.85 1.86
C LEU A 45 1.96 -24.58 1.19
N THR A 46 0.82 -24.06 1.65
CA THR A 46 0.52 -22.64 1.45
C THR A 46 1.74 -21.88 1.93
N ASP A 47 2.17 -20.85 1.19
CA ASP A 47 3.23 -19.97 1.66
C ASP A 47 2.88 -19.60 3.11
N PRO A 48 3.69 -19.99 4.11
CA PRO A 48 3.25 -19.98 5.50
C PRO A 48 2.99 -18.56 6.03
N TYR A 49 3.30 -17.55 5.23
CA TYR A 49 3.20 -16.15 5.57
C TYR A 49 2.45 -15.39 4.48
N ASP A 50 1.39 -14.71 4.90
CA ASP A 50 0.88 -13.58 4.15
C ASP A 50 1.76 -12.37 4.48
N TRP A 51 2.57 -11.95 3.52
CA TRP A 51 3.45 -10.81 3.66
C TRP A 51 2.68 -9.48 3.58
N GLY A 52 1.39 -9.49 3.27
CA GLY A 52 0.62 -8.26 3.06
C GLY A 52 1.10 -7.49 1.84
N ILE A 53 0.64 -6.26 1.74
CA ILE A 53 0.96 -5.36 0.64
C ILE A 53 2.26 -4.62 0.99
N PRO A 54 3.28 -4.62 0.10
CA PRO A 54 4.51 -3.86 0.31
C PRO A 54 4.24 -2.37 0.59
N ASP A 55 5.10 -1.74 1.39
CA ASP A 55 4.98 -0.30 1.70
C ASP A 55 5.11 0.59 0.46
N ASP A 56 5.80 0.09 -0.58
CA ASP A 56 6.00 0.74 -1.88
C ASP A 56 4.98 0.30 -2.94
N ALA A 57 3.92 -0.39 -2.55
CA ALA A 57 2.88 -0.79 -3.48
C ALA A 57 2.19 0.44 -4.09
N GLU A 58 2.22 0.51 -5.42
CA GLU A 58 1.51 1.51 -6.19
C GLU A 58 0.03 1.15 -6.29
N TRP A 59 -0.84 2.14 -6.06
CA TRP A 59 -2.29 1.97 -6.13
C TRP A 59 -2.86 2.55 -7.42
N VAL A 60 -3.78 1.82 -8.04
CA VAL A 60 -4.41 2.26 -9.30
C VAL A 60 -5.53 3.26 -9.01
N VAL A 61 -5.37 4.46 -9.55
CA VAL A 61 -6.41 5.50 -9.53
C VAL A 61 -7.43 5.24 -10.63
N ASP A 62 -8.72 5.23 -10.26
CA ASP A 62 -9.84 5.10 -11.22
C ASP A 62 -10.13 6.47 -11.87
N GLU A 63 -10.51 7.45 -11.03
CA GLU A 63 -10.89 8.80 -11.47
C GLU A 63 -10.68 9.85 -10.38
N ILE A 64 -10.52 11.11 -10.80
CA ILE A 64 -10.64 12.27 -9.93
C ILE A 64 -12.09 12.74 -9.97
N ILE A 65 -12.78 12.69 -8.83
CA ILE A 65 -14.21 13.04 -8.73
C ILE A 65 -14.45 14.48 -8.26
N GLY A 66 -13.40 15.18 -7.84
CA GLY A 66 -13.52 16.54 -7.35
C GLY A 66 -12.19 17.19 -6.98
N HIS A 67 -12.24 18.50 -6.73
CA HIS A 67 -11.12 19.25 -6.19
C HIS A 67 -11.59 20.30 -5.17
N GLU A 68 -10.68 20.67 -4.26
CA GLU A 68 -10.90 21.72 -3.27
C GLU A 68 -9.69 22.65 -3.18
N TRP A 69 -9.97 23.95 -3.24
CA TRP A 69 -8.98 24.99 -3.00
C TRP A 69 -8.97 25.43 -1.54
N ASN A 70 -7.81 25.35 -0.89
CA ASN A 70 -7.51 25.99 0.38
C ASN A 70 -6.46 27.10 0.16
N GLY A 71 -6.95 28.31 -0.13
CA GLY A 71 -6.11 29.44 -0.48
C GLY A 71 -5.38 29.22 -1.81
N LYS A 72 -4.06 29.00 -1.75
CA LYS A 72 -3.23 28.67 -2.92
C LYS A 72 -3.01 27.16 -3.11
N ARG A 73 -3.35 26.34 -2.11
CA ARG A 73 -3.18 24.89 -2.17
C ARG A 73 -4.44 24.25 -2.73
N ILE A 74 -4.27 23.21 -3.53
CA ILE A 74 -5.37 22.38 -4.03
C ILE A 74 -5.20 20.95 -3.53
N ARG A 75 -6.33 20.29 -3.29
CA ARG A 75 -6.42 18.84 -3.08
C ARG A 75 -7.43 18.26 -4.06
N PHE A 76 -7.20 17.02 -4.45
CA PHE A 76 -8.07 16.25 -5.33
C PHE A 76 -8.76 15.15 -4.54
N HIS A 77 -10.03 14.93 -4.85
CA HIS A 77 -10.79 13.80 -4.33
C HIS A 77 -10.61 12.66 -5.32
N ILE A 78 -9.79 11.69 -4.95
CA ILE A 78 -9.46 10.53 -5.76
C ILE A 78 -10.41 9.39 -5.42
N LYS A 79 -10.89 8.70 -6.45
CA LYS A 79 -11.53 7.39 -6.34
C LYS A 79 -10.56 6.32 -6.82
N TRP A 80 -10.35 5.33 -5.97
CA TRP A 80 -9.46 4.20 -6.23
C TRP A 80 -10.19 3.06 -6.94
N ASN A 81 -9.47 2.17 -7.60
CA ASN A 81 -10.06 1.03 -8.32
C ASN A 81 -10.90 0.09 -7.43
N MET A 82 -10.65 0.05 -6.12
CA MET A 82 -11.43 -0.72 -5.15
C MET A 82 -12.65 0.04 -4.59
N GLY A 83 -12.90 1.27 -5.05
CA GLY A 83 -14.07 2.07 -4.69
C GLY A 83 -13.88 2.98 -3.48
N ASP A 84 -12.77 2.85 -2.75
CA ASP A 84 -12.40 3.80 -1.71
C ASP A 84 -12.14 5.18 -2.30
N THR A 85 -12.26 6.22 -1.47
CA THR A 85 -11.95 7.59 -1.88
C THR A 85 -11.12 8.34 -0.84
N THR A 86 -10.13 9.10 -1.28
CA THR A 86 -9.26 9.90 -0.40
C THR A 86 -9.02 11.30 -0.97
N TRP A 87 -8.58 12.22 -0.10
CA TRP A 87 -8.19 13.57 -0.49
C TRP A 87 -6.67 13.68 -0.59
N GLU A 88 -6.15 13.74 -1.81
CA GLU A 88 -4.72 13.78 -2.07
C GLU A 88 -4.22 15.20 -2.42
N PRO A 89 -2.99 15.56 -2.04
CA PRO A 89 -2.36 16.80 -2.46
C PRO A 89 -2.01 16.76 -3.96
N ARG A 90 -1.81 17.95 -4.53
CA ARG A 90 -1.31 18.14 -5.92
C ARG A 90 -0.17 17.17 -6.27
N SER A 91 0.87 17.09 -5.41
CA SER A 91 2.08 16.30 -5.66
C SER A 91 1.86 14.81 -5.89
N HIS A 92 0.76 14.22 -5.39
CA HIS A 92 0.42 12.82 -5.65
C HIS A 92 -0.36 12.63 -6.96
N CYS A 93 -0.78 13.72 -7.59
CA CYS A 93 -1.62 13.72 -8.78
C CYS A 93 -0.90 14.22 -10.04
N ASP A 94 0.36 14.66 -9.93
CA ASP A 94 1.09 15.34 -11.00
C ASP A 94 1.28 14.48 -12.25
N GLU A 95 1.40 13.17 -12.07
CA GLU A 95 1.69 12.20 -13.15
C GLU A 95 0.50 11.27 -13.46
N LEU A 96 -0.69 11.58 -12.95
CA LEU A 96 -1.88 10.74 -13.15
C LEU A 96 -2.59 11.07 -14.46
N GLU A 97 -2.82 10.07 -15.31
CA GLU A 97 -3.73 10.19 -16.47
C GLU A 97 -5.15 10.63 -16.05
N ALA A 98 -5.57 10.24 -14.84
CA ALA A 98 -6.85 10.66 -14.27
C ALA A 98 -6.94 12.17 -14.09
N LEU A 99 -5.82 12.86 -13.92
CA LEU A 99 -5.78 14.32 -13.85
C LEU A 99 -5.99 14.94 -15.23
N ASP A 100 -5.32 14.43 -16.27
CA ASP A 100 -5.48 14.96 -17.62
C ASP A 100 -6.95 14.89 -18.06
N ARG A 101 -7.59 13.73 -17.83
CA ARG A 101 -9.03 13.52 -18.05
C ARG A 101 -9.89 14.51 -17.27
N TYR A 102 -9.51 14.81 -16.02
CA TYR A 102 -10.23 15.75 -15.17
C TYR A 102 -10.12 17.19 -15.67
N LEU A 103 -8.95 17.60 -16.12
CA LEU A 103 -8.71 18.93 -16.68
C LEU A 103 -9.45 19.11 -18.01
N GLU A 104 -9.42 18.09 -18.87
CA GLU A 104 -10.19 18.06 -20.12
C GLU A 104 -11.70 18.18 -19.86
N TYR A 105 -12.23 17.43 -18.89
CA TYR A 105 -13.63 17.54 -18.48
C TYR A 105 -14.02 18.96 -18.02
N HIS A 106 -13.08 19.66 -17.37
CA HIS A 106 -13.27 21.06 -16.96
C HIS A 106 -12.95 22.08 -18.06
N GLY A 107 -12.47 21.66 -19.23
CA GLY A 107 -12.09 22.52 -20.34
C GLY A 107 -10.88 23.41 -20.04
N VAL A 108 -9.97 22.95 -19.19
CA VAL A 108 -8.76 23.69 -18.79
C VAL A 108 -7.52 22.87 -19.10
N GLU A 109 -6.39 23.55 -19.38
CA GLU A 109 -5.11 22.88 -19.63
C GLU A 109 -4.26 22.76 -18.36
N THR A 110 -4.50 23.61 -17.36
CA THR A 110 -3.71 23.68 -16.14
C THR A 110 -4.58 23.71 -14.90
N ILE A 111 -4.02 23.23 -13.79
CA ILE A 111 -4.73 23.15 -12.52
C ILE A 111 -5.04 24.52 -11.96
N GLU A 112 -4.19 25.51 -12.21
CA GLU A 112 -4.39 26.88 -11.76
C GLU A 112 -5.68 27.49 -12.32
N SER A 113 -6.13 27.00 -13.48
CA SER A 113 -7.37 27.42 -14.14
C SER A 113 -8.62 26.71 -13.62
N LEU A 114 -8.49 25.72 -12.72
CA LEU A 114 -9.64 25.05 -12.15
C LEU A 114 -10.54 26.00 -11.33
N PRO A 115 -11.87 25.81 -11.36
CA PRO A 115 -12.81 26.66 -10.65
C PRO A 115 -12.50 26.81 -9.15
N ARG A 116 -12.39 28.06 -8.67
CA ARG A 116 -12.22 28.35 -7.25
C ARG A 116 -13.56 28.66 -6.62
N LYS A 117 -13.89 28.05 -5.47
CA LYS A 117 -15.04 28.49 -4.67
C LYS A 117 -14.83 29.96 -4.30
N ALA A 118 -15.77 30.82 -4.68
CA ALA A 118 -15.74 32.23 -4.30
C ALA A 118 -15.69 32.34 -2.77
N LYS A 119 -14.86 33.24 -2.23
CA LYS A 119 -14.86 33.50 -0.79
C LYS A 119 -16.28 33.93 -0.41
N SER A 120 -16.97 33.16 0.43
CA SER A 120 -18.21 33.60 1.04
C SER A 120 -17.89 34.86 1.84
N GLY A 121 -18.23 36.04 1.29
CA GLY A 121 -18.09 37.30 1.99
C GLY A 121 -18.82 37.19 3.32
N LYS A 122 -18.13 37.48 4.43
CA LYS A 122 -18.78 37.71 5.73
C LYS A 122 -19.91 38.71 5.50
N ARG A 123 -21.16 38.27 5.65
CA ARG A 123 -22.28 39.20 5.84
C ARG A 123 -21.99 39.96 7.16
N ARG A 124 -22.15 41.27 7.04
CA ARG A 124 -21.90 42.35 8.02
C ARG A 124 -22.16 41.99 9.48
#